data_AF-A0A4R0Z2C2-F1
#
_entry.id   AF-A0A4R0Z2C2-F1
#
_cell.length_a   1.000
_cell.length_b   1.000
_cell.length_c   1.000
_cell.angle_alpha   90.00
_cell.angle_beta   90.00
_cell.angle_gamma   90.00
#
_symmetry.space_group_name_H-M   'P 1'
#
loop_
_entity.id
_entity.type
_entity.pdbx_description
1 polymer ?
#
loop_
_entity_poly.entity_id
_entity_poly.type
_entity_poly.pdbx_seq_one_letter_code
_entity_poly.pdbx_strand_id
1 'polypeptide(L)'
;MNQLDDQIHEWEPMIHYVIRHLSIHPNEQEDCAQVARIALWEALNRGCTLSKTYCFQRIRGAILNHQQKNARHLKHEVAAERIPEQCMTSERNLFDWLDEQRLLLSPRHFELLCHLIDGTEQTLSYSPSRLRAYKADVQRELKEAINLKE
;
A
#
# COMPACT_ATOMS: atom_id res chain seq x y z
N MET A 1 29.67 9.02 -24.67
CA MET A 1 28.25 9.13 -24.29
C MET A 1 27.46 8.25 -25.23
N ASN A 2 26.48 7.49 -24.73
CA ASN A 2 25.69 6.60 -25.59
C ASN A 2 24.79 7.48 -26.48
N GLN A 3 24.64 7.11 -27.76
CA GLN A 3 23.82 7.84 -28.73
C GLN A 3 22.37 8.10 -28.27
N LEU A 4 21.87 7.27 -27.34
CA LEU A 4 20.57 7.41 -26.70
C LEU A 4 20.50 8.54 -25.68
N ASP A 5 21.57 8.75 -24.91
CA ASP A 5 21.62 9.78 -23.87
C ASP A 5 21.58 11.17 -24.51
N ASP A 6 22.29 11.33 -25.63
CA ASP A 6 22.30 12.57 -26.41
C ASP A 6 20.91 12.88 -26.98
N GLN A 7 20.20 11.86 -27.50
CA GLN A 7 18.82 12.03 -27.99
C GLN A 7 17.85 12.41 -26.87
N ILE A 8 17.99 11.85 -25.67
CA ILE A 8 17.14 12.21 -24.52
C ILE A 8 17.40 13.65 -24.10
N HIS A 9 18.66 14.10 -24.13
CA HIS A 9 19.04 15.46 -23.75
C HIS A 9 18.36 16.52 -24.64
N GLU A 10 18.11 16.22 -25.92
CA GLU A 10 17.33 17.10 -26.81
C GLU A 10 15.89 17.34 -26.33
N TRP A 11 15.32 16.41 -25.55
CA TRP A 11 13.95 16.48 -25.03
C TRP A 11 13.86 17.07 -23.62
N GLU A 12 14.97 17.43 -22.99
CA GLU A 12 15.01 18.01 -21.65
C GLU A 12 14.12 19.27 -21.49
N PRO A 13 14.06 20.20 -22.47
CA PRO A 13 13.14 21.34 -22.39
C PRO A 13 11.67 20.92 -22.34
N MET A 14 11.29 19.84 -23.02
CA MET A 14 9.94 19.28 -22.98
C MET A 14 9.63 18.67 -21.62
N ILE A 15 10.59 17.96 -21.03
CA ILE A 15 10.47 17.37 -19.68
C ILE A 15 10.17 18.47 -18.66
N HIS A 16 11.01 19.51 -18.60
CA HIS A 16 10.80 20.62 -17.67
C HIS A 16 9.57 21.47 -18.00
N TYR A 17 9.16 21.55 -19.26
CA TYR A 17 7.88 22.15 -19.63
C TYR A 17 6.70 21.38 -19.01
N VAL A 18 6.68 20.05 -19.15
CA VAL A 18 5.62 19.21 -18.58
C VAL A 18 5.60 19.28 -17.05
N ILE A 19 6.76 19.22 -16.39
CA ILE A 19 6.87 19.31 -14.92
C ILE A 19 6.29 20.63 -14.41
N ARG A 20 6.66 21.76 -15.03
CA ARG A 20 6.13 23.07 -14.68
C ARG A 20 4.61 23.14 -14.90
N HIS A 21 4.13 22.58 -16.01
CA HIS A 21 2.71 22.58 -16.33
C HIS A 21 1.87 21.69 -15.40
N LEU A 22 2.46 20.62 -14.86
CA LEU A 22 1.83 19.74 -13.86
C LEU A 22 1.89 20.30 -12.43
N SER A 23 2.50 21.47 -12.22
CA SER A 23 2.62 22.12 -10.89
C SER A 23 3.24 21.21 -9.82
N ILE A 24 4.28 20.47 -10.20
CA ILE A 24 4.96 19.51 -9.32
C ILE A 24 5.76 20.25 -8.24
N HIS A 25 5.68 19.74 -7.01
CA HIS A 25 6.38 20.29 -5.86
C HIS A 25 7.90 20.33 -6.11
N PRO A 26 8.63 21.40 -5.76
CA PRO A 26 10.05 21.56 -6.04
C PRO A 26 10.93 20.35 -5.68
N ASN A 27 10.64 19.72 -4.53
CA ASN A 27 11.39 18.55 -4.05
C ASN A 27 11.20 17.29 -4.91
N GLU A 28 10.14 17.21 -5.71
CA GLU A 28 9.83 16.04 -6.55
C GLU A 28 10.17 16.28 -8.03
N GLN A 29 10.63 17.49 -8.40
CA GLN A 29 10.83 17.85 -9.81
C GLN A 29 11.95 17.04 -10.47
N GLU A 30 13.07 16.85 -9.78
CA GLU A 30 14.18 16.03 -10.31
C GLU A 30 13.78 14.55 -10.42
N ASP A 31 13.06 14.01 -9.43
CA ASP A 31 12.56 12.63 -9.50
C ASP A 31 11.61 12.45 -10.68
N CYS A 32 10.70 13.40 -10.89
CA CYS A 32 9.79 13.38 -12.03
C CYS A 32 10.52 13.56 -13.38
N ALA A 33 11.56 14.39 -13.42
CA ALA A 33 12.41 14.52 -14.60
C ALA A 33 13.13 13.21 -14.92
N GLN A 34 13.66 12.54 -13.90
CA GLN A 34 14.33 11.25 -14.06
C GLN A 34 13.37 10.17 -14.55
N VAL A 35 12.17 10.10 -13.99
CA VAL A 35 11.11 9.18 -14.47
C VAL A 35 10.80 9.42 -15.96
N ALA A 36 10.73 10.69 -16.38
CA ALA A 36 10.51 11.04 -17.78
C ALA A 36 11.67 10.60 -18.68
N ARG A 37 12.92 10.83 -18.27
CA ARG A 37 14.13 10.39 -19.00
C ARG A 37 14.14 8.87 -19.16
N ILE A 38 13.87 8.12 -18.10
CA ILE A 38 13.76 6.65 -18.13
C ILE A 38 12.65 6.23 -19.11
N ALA A 39 11.49 6.87 -19.08
CA ALA A 39 10.39 6.52 -19.97
C ALA A 39 10.69 6.77 -21.47
N LEU A 40 11.50 7.78 -21.80
CA LEU A 40 11.99 8.04 -23.15
C LEU A 40 13.11 7.06 -23.54
N TRP A 41 14.04 6.78 -22.62
CA TRP A 41 15.08 5.79 -22.81
C TRP A 41 14.50 4.40 -23.13
N GLU A 42 13.49 3.96 -22.38
CA GLU A 42 12.79 2.70 -22.63
C GLU A 42 12.13 2.67 -24.02
N ALA A 43 11.56 3.80 -24.46
CA ALA A 43 10.92 3.90 -25.76
C ALA A 43 11.96 3.79 -26.89
N LEU A 44 13.08 4.49 -26.77
CA LEU A 44 14.18 4.41 -27.71
C LEU A 44 14.81 3.02 -27.76
N ASN A 45 15.00 2.38 -26.59
CA ASN A 45 15.54 1.04 -26.50
C ASN A 45 14.62 -0.01 -27.15
N ARG A 46 13.32 0.27 -27.24
CA ARG A 46 12.33 -0.54 -27.99
C ARG A 46 12.29 -0.22 -29.49
N GLY A 47 13.13 0.69 -29.98
CA GLY A 47 13.17 1.13 -31.36
C GLY A 47 12.07 2.12 -31.75
N CYS A 48 11.40 2.75 -30.77
CA CYS A 48 10.40 3.78 -31.08
C CYS A 48 11.07 5.07 -31.54
N THR A 49 10.48 5.73 -32.54
CA THR A 49 10.90 7.06 -32.98
C THR A 49 10.26 8.14 -32.13
N LEU A 50 11.09 9.04 -31.59
CA LEU A 50 10.64 10.13 -30.73
C LEU A 50 10.10 11.30 -31.57
N SER A 51 8.77 11.40 -31.67
CA SER A 51 8.09 12.60 -32.18
C SER A 51 7.69 13.53 -31.03
N LYS A 52 7.47 14.82 -31.32
CA LYS A 52 7.05 15.81 -30.30
C LYS A 52 5.78 15.37 -29.56
N THR A 53 4.76 14.93 -30.29
CA THR A 53 3.48 14.47 -29.72
C THR A 53 3.67 13.24 -28.86
N TYR A 54 4.46 12.26 -29.34
CA TYR A 54 4.76 11.06 -28.60
C TYR A 54 5.50 11.36 -27.30
N CYS A 55 6.56 12.18 -27.36
CA CYS A 55 7.34 12.55 -26.18
C CYS A 55 6.48 13.26 -25.15
N PHE A 56 5.67 14.25 -25.57
CA PHE A 56 4.78 14.95 -24.67
C PHE A 56 3.82 13.99 -23.94
N GLN A 57 3.14 13.11 -24.67
CA GLN A 57 2.22 12.13 -24.09
C GLN A 57 2.95 11.14 -23.17
N ARG A 58 4.11 10.64 -23.58
CA ARG A 58 4.90 9.66 -22.84
C ARG A 58 5.46 10.23 -21.55
N ILE A 59 6.05 11.41 -21.60
CA ILE A 59 6.57 12.14 -20.43
C ILE A 59 5.44 12.41 -19.44
N ARG A 60 4.34 13.03 -19.90
CA ARG A 60 3.20 13.37 -19.04
C ARG A 60 2.59 12.12 -18.40
N GLY A 61 2.39 11.06 -19.18
CA GLY A 61 1.85 9.80 -18.68
C GLY A 61 2.77 9.14 -17.65
N ALA A 62 4.08 9.12 -17.89
CA ALA A 62 5.04 8.54 -16.96
C ALA A 62 5.05 9.26 -15.61
N ILE A 63 5.07 10.60 -15.63
CA ILE A 63 5.06 11.43 -14.42
C ILE A 63 3.75 11.23 -13.63
N LEU A 64 2.59 11.27 -14.29
CA LEU A 64 1.29 11.09 -13.62
C LEU A 64 1.15 9.69 -13.01
N ASN A 65 1.64 8.65 -13.72
CA ASN A 65 1.64 7.29 -13.20
C ASN A 65 2.55 7.15 -11.97
N HIS A 66 3.71 7.82 -11.97
CA HIS A 66 4.61 7.84 -10.83
C HIS A 66 3.96 8.52 -9.61
N GLN A 67 3.35 9.69 -9.80
CA GLN A 67 2.61 10.37 -8.74
C GLN A 67 1.44 9.53 -8.22
N GLN A 68 0.69 8.87 -9.10
CA GLN A 68 -0.39 7.97 -8.68
C GLN A 68 0.14 6.80 -7.85
N LYS A 69 1.29 6.23 -8.22
CA LYS A 69 1.93 5.15 -7.46
C LYS A 69 2.38 5.64 -6.09
N ASN A 70 3.04 6.79 -6.02
CA ASN A 70 3.48 7.39 -4.75
C ASN A 70 2.29 7.71 -3.85
N ALA A 71 1.20 8.26 -4.40
CA ALA A 71 -0.02 8.52 -3.64
C ALA A 71 -0.68 7.25 -3.08
N ARG A 72 -0.59 6.12 -3.81
CA ARG A 72 -1.05 4.82 -3.30
C ARG A 72 -0.12 4.31 -2.20
N HIS A 73 1.20 4.41 -2.39
CA HIS A 73 2.17 4.00 -1.39
C HIS A 73 2.00 4.81 -0.10
N LEU A 74 1.89 6.13 -0.18
CA LEU A 74 1.70 7.00 0.98
C LEU A 74 0.42 6.68 1.77
N LYS A 75 -0.66 6.24 1.09
CA LYS A 75 -1.88 5.77 1.76
C LYS A 75 -1.69 4.46 2.53
N HIS A 76 -0.74 3.63 2.12
CA HIS A 76 -0.43 2.33 2.71
C HIS A 76 0.78 2.37 3.64
N GLU A 77 1.61 3.41 3.54
CA GLU A 77 2.58 3.78 4.55
C GLU A 77 1.80 4.23 5.78
N VAL A 78 1.45 3.23 6.61
CA VAL A 78 1.15 3.47 8.01
C VAL A 78 2.43 4.10 8.54
N ALA A 79 2.40 5.41 8.77
CA ALA A 79 3.41 6.05 9.59
C ALA A 79 3.37 5.29 10.91
N ALA A 80 4.30 4.36 11.07
CA ALA A 80 4.36 3.56 12.27
C ALA A 80 4.58 4.57 13.38
N GLU A 81 3.58 4.79 14.23
CA GLU A 81 3.69 5.71 15.36
C GLU A 81 4.87 5.34 16.27
N ARG A 82 5.39 4.11 16.11
CA ARG A 82 6.47 3.53 16.87
C ARG A 82 7.48 2.84 15.97
N ILE A 83 8.73 2.87 16.41
CA ILE A 83 9.86 2.21 15.76
C ILE A 83 9.74 0.69 15.99
N PRO A 84 10.08 -0.19 15.02
CA PRO A 84 9.89 -1.64 15.14
C PRO A 84 10.50 -2.31 16.39
N GLU A 85 11.53 -1.73 17.02
CA GLU A 85 12.13 -2.31 18.22
C GLU A 85 11.30 -2.07 19.51
N GLN A 86 10.25 -1.25 19.46
CA GLN A 86 9.38 -1.05 20.61
C GLN A 86 8.36 -2.19 20.72
N CYS A 87 8.56 -3.09 21.69
CA CYS A 87 7.54 -4.08 22.03
C CYS A 87 6.24 -3.39 22.43
N MET A 88 5.12 -3.88 21.90
CA MET A 88 3.79 -3.49 22.34
C MET A 88 3.61 -3.96 23.79
N THR A 89 3.76 -3.06 24.74
CA THR A 89 3.33 -3.29 26.12
C THR A 89 1.83 -3.02 26.18
N SER A 90 1.03 -4.08 26.23
CA SER A 90 -0.37 -3.96 26.63
C SER A 90 -0.40 -3.71 28.14
N GLU A 91 -1.04 -2.62 28.56
CA GLU A 91 -1.36 -2.41 29.99
C GLU A 91 -2.32 -3.48 30.52
N ARG A 92 -3.04 -4.13 29.60
CA ARG A 92 -4.08 -5.10 29.89
C ARG A 92 -3.58 -6.53 29.76
N ASN A 93 -3.89 -7.35 30.77
CA ASN A 93 -3.62 -8.78 30.76
C ASN A 93 -4.54 -9.51 29.76
N LEU A 94 -4.00 -10.49 29.05
CA LEU A 94 -4.74 -11.32 28.09
C LEU A 94 -5.92 -12.05 28.73
N PHE A 95 -5.75 -12.59 29.94
CA PHE A 95 -6.79 -13.38 30.61
C PHE A 95 -7.98 -12.50 31.01
N ASP A 96 -7.72 -11.30 31.53
CA ASP A 96 -8.76 -10.31 31.83
C ASP A 96 -9.51 -9.88 30.55
N TRP A 97 -8.83 -9.88 29.41
CA TRP A 97 -9.47 -9.64 28.11
C TRP A 97 -10.35 -10.80 27.67
N LEU A 98 -9.88 -12.04 27.82
CA LEU A 98 -10.64 -13.23 27.47
C LEU A 98 -11.91 -13.36 28.33
N ASP A 99 -11.85 -13.05 29.62
CA ASP A 99 -13.01 -13.11 30.50
C ASP A 99 -14.11 -12.12 30.08
N GLU A 100 -13.75 -10.93 29.61
CA GLU A 100 -14.72 -10.01 29.01
C GLU A 100 -15.30 -10.54 27.70
N GLN A 101 -14.45 -11.07 26.82
CA GLN A 101 -14.93 -11.62 25.54
C GLN A 101 -15.85 -12.82 25.74
N ARG A 102 -15.68 -13.59 26.81
CA ARG A 102 -16.56 -14.69 27.18
C ARG A 102 -18.00 -14.24 27.45
N LEU A 103 -18.18 -13.00 27.94
CA LEU A 103 -19.51 -12.43 28.22
C LEU A 103 -20.13 -11.77 26.99
N LEU A 104 -19.29 -11.25 26.08
CA LEU A 104 -19.74 -10.49 24.91
C LEU A 104 -20.00 -11.38 23.69
N LEU A 105 -19.17 -12.40 23.48
CA LEU A 105 -19.27 -13.30 22.32
C LEU A 105 -20.26 -14.43 22.59
N SER A 106 -20.83 -14.96 21.50
CA SER A 106 -21.56 -16.22 21.59
C SER A 106 -20.61 -17.36 22.02
N PRO A 107 -21.09 -18.41 22.73
CA PRO A 107 -20.23 -19.50 23.20
C PRO A 107 -19.40 -20.16 22.10
N ARG A 108 -19.97 -20.28 20.89
CA ARG A 108 -19.28 -20.84 19.72
C ARG A 108 -18.19 -19.93 19.17
N HIS A 109 -18.42 -18.61 19.21
CA HIS A 109 -17.44 -17.61 18.79
C HIS A 109 -16.30 -17.51 19.79
N PHE A 110 -16.60 -17.60 21.08
CA PHE A 110 -15.60 -17.64 22.13
C PHE A 110 -14.74 -18.92 22.07
N GLU A 111 -15.36 -20.09 21.86
CA GLU A 111 -14.64 -21.35 21.64
C GLU A 111 -13.70 -21.26 20.42
N LEU A 112 -14.19 -20.72 19.29
CA LEU A 112 -13.36 -20.49 18.12
C LEU A 112 -12.22 -19.50 18.38
N LEU A 113 -12.46 -18.44 19.17
CA LEU A 113 -11.43 -17.49 19.56
C LEU A 113 -10.31 -18.16 20.38
N CYS A 114 -10.65 -19.05 21.30
CA CYS A 114 -9.66 -19.81 22.07
C CYS A 114 -8.82 -20.70 21.13
N HIS A 115 -9.48 -21.45 20.23
CA HIS A 115 -8.77 -22.27 19.24
C HIS A 115 -7.89 -21.46 18.28
N LEU A 116 -8.28 -20.21 17.96
CA LEU A 116 -7.48 -19.30 17.14
C LEU A 116 -6.21 -18.83 17.87
N ILE A 117 -6.31 -18.56 19.18
CA ILE A 117 -5.16 -18.16 20.01
C ILE A 117 -4.17 -19.32 20.13
N ASP A 118 -4.69 -20.53 20.31
CA ASP A 118 -3.88 -21.74 20.45
C ASP A 118 -3.38 -22.31 19.10
N GLY A 119 -3.88 -21.79 17.98
CA GLY A 119 -3.56 -22.28 16.62
C GLY A 119 -4.10 -23.70 16.34
N THR A 120 -5.18 -24.09 17.00
CA THR A 120 -5.77 -25.43 16.94
C THR A 120 -7.11 -25.46 16.20
N GLU A 121 -7.43 -24.49 15.35
CA GLU A 121 -8.74 -24.41 14.71
C GLU A 121 -9.12 -25.62 13.84
N GLN A 122 -8.14 -26.44 13.46
CA GLN A 122 -8.32 -27.68 12.70
C GLN A 122 -8.96 -28.80 13.53
N THR A 123 -8.94 -28.71 14.87
CA THR A 123 -9.61 -29.67 15.76
C THR A 123 -11.12 -29.48 15.75
N LEU A 124 -11.61 -28.32 15.30
CA LEU A 124 -13.03 -28.08 15.13
C LEU A 124 -13.55 -28.85 13.91
N SER A 125 -14.62 -29.62 14.09
CA SER A 125 -15.25 -30.42 13.02
C SER A 125 -16.08 -29.58 12.03
N TYR A 126 -15.59 -28.40 11.66
CA TYR A 126 -16.22 -27.51 10.69
C TYR A 126 -15.62 -27.68 9.29
N SER A 127 -16.44 -27.46 8.27
CA SER A 127 -15.92 -27.37 6.91
C SER A 127 -15.07 -26.09 6.72
N PRO A 128 -14.10 -26.08 5.79
CA PRO A 128 -13.26 -24.91 5.55
C PRO A 128 -14.03 -23.62 5.24
N SER A 129 -15.14 -23.74 4.49
CA SER A 129 -16.00 -22.59 4.18
C SER A 129 -16.72 -22.05 5.42
N ARG A 130 -17.19 -22.93 6.31
CA ARG A 130 -17.85 -22.55 7.55
C ARG A 130 -16.87 -21.89 8.53
N LEU A 131 -15.66 -22.43 8.61
CA LEU A 131 -14.58 -21.88 9.44
C LEU A 131 -14.16 -20.49 8.96
N ARG A 132 -14.09 -20.24 7.64
CA ARG A 132 -13.86 -18.89 7.08
C ARG A 132 -14.97 -17.91 7.45
N ALA A 133 -16.24 -18.32 7.32
CA ALA A 133 -17.37 -17.47 7.69
C ALA A 133 -17.34 -17.13 9.19
N TYR A 134 -17.16 -18.12 10.05
CA TYR A 134 -17.12 -17.90 11.50
C TYR A 134 -15.93 -17.03 11.92
N LYS A 135 -14.76 -17.19 11.31
CA LYS A 135 -13.61 -16.29 11.54
C LYS A 135 -13.95 -14.84 11.19
N ALA A 136 -14.65 -14.61 10.08
CA ALA A 136 -15.08 -13.28 9.68
C ALA A 136 -16.12 -12.68 10.64
N ASP A 137 -17.05 -13.49 11.12
CA ASP A 137 -18.07 -13.08 12.10
C ASP A 137 -17.41 -12.72 13.45
N VAL A 138 -16.50 -13.55 13.97
CA VAL A 138 -15.73 -13.26 15.20
C VAL A 138 -14.93 -11.96 15.06
N GLN A 139 -14.27 -11.75 13.92
CA GLN A 139 -13.53 -10.51 13.67
C GLN A 139 -14.43 -9.28 13.64
N ARG A 140 -15.65 -9.40 13.10
CA ARG A 140 -16.63 -8.30 13.10
C ARG A 140 -17.09 -7.99 14.52
N GLU A 141 -17.50 -9.00 15.29
CA GLU A 141 -17.98 -8.82 16.67
C GLU A 141 -16.90 -8.21 17.57
N LEU A 142 -15.65 -8.64 17.44
CA LEU A 142 -14.52 -8.07 18.19
C LEU A 142 -14.27 -6.60 17.82
N LYS A 143 -14.38 -6.23 16.54
CA LYS A 143 -14.22 -4.82 16.11
C LYS A 143 -15.35 -3.93 16.61
N GLU A 144 -16.59 -4.42 16.58
CA GLU A 144 -17.74 -3.71 17.12
C GLU A 144 -17.58 -3.48 18.64
N ALA A 145 -17.10 -4.49 19.38
CA ALA A 145 -16.83 -4.37 20.81
C ALA A 145 -15.72 -3.36 21.15
N ILE A 146 -14.72 -3.19 20.29
CA ILE A 146 -13.67 -2.17 20.46
C ILE A 146 -14.26 -0.77 20.27
N ASN A 147 -15.04 -0.56 19.21
CA ASN A 147 -15.65 0.74 18.90
C ASN A 147 -16.74 1.18 19.91
N LEU A 148 -17.26 0.26 20.72
CA LEU A 148 -18.22 0.54 21.80
C LEU A 148 -17.56 1.06 23.08
N LYS A 149 -16.23 0.91 23.22
CA LYS A 149 -15.46 1.34 24.40
C LYS A 149 -14.71 2.66 24.21
N GLU A 150 -14.64 3.17 22.97
CA GLU A 150 -14.18 4.52 22.63
C GLU A 150 -15.34 5.53 22.67
#